data_AF-A0A7W1ZHC7-F1
#
_entry.id   AF-A0A7W1ZHC7-F1
#
_cell.length_a   1.000
_cell.length_b   1.000
_cell.length_c   1.000
_cell.angle_alpha   90.00
_cell.angle_beta   90.00
_cell.angle_gamma   90.00
#
_symmetry.space_group_name_H-M   'P 1'
#
loop_
_entity.id
_entity.type
_entity.pdbx_description
1 polymer ?
#
loop_
_entity_poly.entity_id
_entity_poly.type
_entity_poly.pdbx_seq_one_letter_code
_entity_poly.pdbx_strand_id
1 'polypeptide(L)' 'MSEFQKALGQYRIYKQVLSQLKPEVKVFLAIAESIYNKFFVGEGIQFIIEREEVAFFVVNLESEVIVKWIN' A
#
# COMPACT_ATOMS: atom_id res chain seq x y z
N MET A 1 6.34 9.01 -8.71
CA MET A 1 5.94 7.98 -9.68
C MET A 1 6.86 6.77 -9.69
N SER A 2 8.18 6.92 -9.93
CA SER A 2 9.11 5.76 -9.96
C SER A 2 9.07 4.91 -8.68
N GLU A 3 9.15 5.53 -7.50
CA GLU A 3 9.08 4.80 -6.22
C GLU A 3 7.74 4.09 -6.01
N PHE A 4 6.63 4.69 -6.45
CA PHE A 4 5.32 4.03 -6.42
C PHE A 4 5.27 2.80 -7.32
N GLN A 5 5.80 2.88 -8.54
CA GLN A 5 5.88 1.73 -9.46
C GLN A 5 6.73 0.60 -8.87
N LYS A 6 7.86 0.92 -8.23
CA LYS A 6 8.70 -0.06 -7.54
C LYS A 6 7.95 -0.72 -6.37
N ALA A 7 7.32 0.07 -5.52
CA ALA A 7 6.55 -0.42 -4.38
C ALA A 7 5.38 -1.32 -4.83
N LEU A 8 4.66 -0.93 -5.89
CA LEU A 8 3.57 -1.72 -6.47
C LEU A 8 4.08 -3.04 -7.06
N GLY A 9 5.23 -3.02 -7.74
CA GLY A 9 5.89 -4.23 -8.24
C GLY A 9 6.27 -5.19 -7.11
N GLN A 10 6.90 -4.67 -6.05
CA GLN A 10 7.25 -5.46 -4.86
C GLN A 10 6.01 -6.03 -4.17
N TYR A 11 4.97 -5.22 -3.96
CA TYR A 11 3.70 -5.65 -3.38
C TYR A 11 3.10 -6.82 -4.17
N ARG A 12 3.05 -6.73 -5.51
CA ARG A 12 2.52 -7.79 -6.37
C ARG A 12 3.32 -9.08 -6.23
N ILE A 13 4.64 -9.00 -6.26
CA ILE A 13 5.52 -10.18 -6.11
C ILE A 13 5.30 -10.84 -4.75
N TYR A 14 5.30 -10.07 -3.66
CA TYR A 14 5.12 -10.62 -2.32
C TYR A 14 3.71 -11.19 -2.10
N LYS A 15 2.65 -10.51 -2.57
CA LYS A 15 1.27 -11.00 -2.50
C LYS A 15 1.14 -12.35 -3.23
N GLN A 16 1.76 -12.51 -4.40
CA GLN A 16 1.74 -13.75 -5.17
C GLN A 16 2.52 -14.89 -4.51
N VAL A 17 3.72 -14.60 -3.98
CA VAL A 17 4.53 -15.63 -3.31
C VAL A 17 3.85 -16.07 -2.01
N LEU A 18 3.35 -15.13 -1.21
CA LEU A 18 2.71 -15.45 0.06
C LEU A 18 1.35 -16.10 -0.10
N SER A 19 0.57 -15.80 -1.15
CA SER A 19 -0.70 -16.49 -1.38
C SER A 19 -0.52 -18.01 -1.62
N GLN A 20 0.67 -18.42 -2.09
CA GLN A 20 1.03 -19.83 -2.27
C GLN A 20 1.64 -20.44 -1.01
N LEU A 21 2.56 -19.71 -0.36
CA LEU A 21 3.33 -20.25 0.77
C LEU A 21 2.64 -20.12 2.13
N LYS A 22 1.84 -19.07 2.31
CA LYS A 22 1.15 -18.68 3.56
C LYS A 22 -0.18 -17.97 3.24
N PRO A 23 -1.17 -18.69 2.70
CA PRO A 23 -2.42 -18.09 2.22
C PRO A 23 -3.22 -17.32 3.28
N GLU A 24 -2.98 -17.59 4.56
CA GLU A 24 -3.56 -16.87 5.71
C GLU A 24 -2.94 -15.48 5.94
N VAL A 25 -1.78 -15.18 5.35
CA VAL A 25 -1.06 -13.92 5.54
C VAL A 25 -1.51 -12.90 4.51
N LYS A 26 -2.10 -11.80 4.98
CA LYS A 26 -2.42 -10.64 4.15
C LYS A 26 -1.25 -9.67 4.08
N VAL A 27 -0.86 -9.30 2.86
CA VAL A 27 0.19 -8.31 2.61
C VAL A 27 -0.43 -6.91 2.58
N PHE A 28 0.22 -5.96 3.26
CA PHE A 28 -0.14 -4.55 3.24
C PHE A 28 1.07 -3.70 2.89
N LEU A 29 0.84 -2.62 2.14
CA LEU A 29 1.81 -1.55 1.97
C LEU A 29 1.72 -0.57 3.16
N ALA A 30 2.85 -0.21 3.76
CA ALA A 30 2.90 0.84 4.76
C ALA A 30 3.17 2.20 4.09
N ILE A 31 2.36 3.22 4.41
CA ILE A 31 2.47 4.53 3.77
C ILE A 31 2.56 5.61 4.83
N ALA A 32 3.56 6.48 4.73
CA ALA A 32 3.64 7.66 5.58
C ALA A 32 2.44 8.60 5.32
N GLU A 33 1.84 9.16 6.37
CA GLU A 33 0.71 10.08 6.27
C GLU A 33 0.97 11.26 5.34
N SER A 34 2.20 11.80 5.36
CA SER A 34 2.62 12.87 4.47
C SER A 34 2.62 12.48 2.99
N ILE A 35 2.94 11.22 2.66
CA ILE A 35 2.89 10.69 1.29
C ILE A 35 1.45 10.38 0.90
N TYR A 36 0.64 9.87 1.84
CA TYR A 36 -0.76 9.61 1.58
C TYR A 36 -1.49 10.90 1.16
N ASN A 37 -1.35 11.95 1.97
CA ASN A 37 -2.01 13.24 1.76
C ASN A 37 -1.52 14.00 0.52
N LYS A 38 -0.27 13.77 0.06
CA LYS A 38 0.31 14.48 -1.10
C LYS A 38 0.17 13.71 -2.41
N PHE A 39 0.11 12.39 -2.38
CA PHE A 39 0.21 11.55 -3.59
C PHE A 39 -0.93 10.55 -3.71
N PHE A 40 -1.27 9.83 -2.63
CA PHE A 40 -2.27 8.75 -2.72
C PHE A 40 -3.69 9.29 -2.88
N VAL A 41 -4.00 10.52 -2.45
CA VAL A 41 -5.32 11.13 -2.65
C VAL A 41 -5.60 11.54 -4.10
N GLY A 42 -4.62 11.51 -5.00
CA GLY A 42 -4.81 11.86 -6.40
C GLY A 42 -5.66 10.82 -7.13
N GLU A 43 -6.65 11.26 -7.91
CA GLU A 43 -7.63 10.38 -8.58
C GLU A 43 -6.98 9.27 -9.41
N GLY A 44 -5.93 9.58 -10.18
CA GLY A 44 -5.22 8.57 -10.97
C GLY A 44 -4.51 7.51 -10.12
N ILE A 45 -4.03 7.89 -8.92
CA ILE A 45 -3.38 6.95 -8.00
C ILE A 45 -4.44 6.09 -7.29
N GLN A 46 -5.54 6.69 -6.83
CA GLN A 46 -6.69 5.96 -6.27
C GLN A 46 -7.22 4.92 -7.27
N PHE A 47 -7.42 5.31 -8.54
CA PHE A 47 -7.86 4.39 -9.58
C PHE A 47 -6.93 3.18 -9.73
N ILE A 48 -5.61 3.39 -9.71
CA ILE A 48 -4.63 2.29 -9.81
C ILE A 48 -4.72 1.38 -8.57
N ILE A 49 -4.79 1.97 -7.38
CA ILE A 49 -4.87 1.24 -6.10
C ILE A 49 -6.11 0.35 -6.04
N GLU A 50 -7.26 0.89 -6.41
CA GLU A 50 -8.52 0.16 -6.46
C GLU A 50 -8.45 -0.99 -7.47
N ARG A 51 -7.98 -0.71 -8.69
CA ARG A 51 -7.89 -1.71 -9.76
C ARG A 51 -6.90 -2.84 -9.45
N GLU A 52 -5.84 -2.54 -8.72
CA GLU A 52 -4.78 -3.50 -8.35
C GLU A 52 -5.02 -4.16 -6.98
N GLU A 53 -6.15 -3.84 -6.31
CA GLU A 53 -6.51 -4.33 -4.98
C GLU A 53 -5.34 -4.23 -4.00
N VAL A 54 -4.76 -3.03 -3.93
CA VAL A 54 -3.64 -2.73 -3.05
C VAL A 54 -4.18 -2.43 -1.67
N ALA A 55 -3.99 -3.38 -0.75
CA ALA A 55 -4.26 -3.15 0.66
C ALA A 55 -3.09 -2.37 1.27
N PHE A 56 -3.39 -1.33 2.04
CA PHE A 56 -2.36 -0.51 2.68
C PHE A 56 -2.85 0.10 3.98
N PHE A 57 -1.91 0.52 4.82
CA PHE A 57 -2.19 1.32 6.01
C PHE A 57 -1.36 2.59 6.00
N VAL A 58 -1.91 3.62 6.64
CA VAL A 58 -1.27 4.93 6.75
C VAL A 58 -0.73 5.10 8.15
N VAL A 59 0.54 5.48 8.27
CA VAL A 59 1.24 5.69 9.54
C VAL A 59 1.63 7.16 9.66
N ASN A 60 1.30 7.76 10.81
CA ASN A 60 1.93 9.01 11.20
C ASN A 60 3.30 8.66 11.82
N LEU A 61 4.38 9.10 11.14
CA LEU A 61 5.75 8.76 11.55
C LEU A 61 6.24 9.58 12.75
N GLU A 62 5.58 10.69 13.10
CA GLU A 62 5.95 11.50 14.27
C GLU A 62 5.41 10.88 15.56
N SER A 63 4.14 10.43 15.53
CA SER A 63 3.50 9.79 16.68
C SER A 63 3.63 8.26 16.68
N GLU A 64 4.21 7.67 15.64
CA GLU A 64 4.36 6.21 15.46
C GLU A 64 3.04 5.42 15.56
N VAL A 65 1.93 6.00 15.08
CA VAL A 65 0.61 5.35 15.11
C VAL A 65 0.06 5.11 13.71
N ILE A 66 -0.67 3.99 13.56
CA ILE A 66 -1.46 3.73 12.36
C ILE A 66 -2.73 4.57 12.45
N VAL A 67 -2.91 5.45 11.46
CA VAL A 67 -4.06 6.38 11.41
C VAL A 67 -5.19 5.87 10.51
N LYS A 68 -4.89 5.00 9.53
CA LYS A 68 -5.90 4.42 8.61
C LYS A 68 -5.52 3.02 8.15
N TRP A 69 -6.54 2.20 7.91
CA TRP A 69 -6.45 0.91 7.22
C TRP A 69 -7.35 0.92 5.99
N ILE A 70 -6.81 0.55 4.83
CA ILE A 70 -7.53 0.49 3.55
C ILE A 70 -7.30 -0.89 2.93
N ASN A 71 -8.39 -1.54 2.53
CA ASN A 71 -8.42 -2.93 2.10
C ASN A 71 -8.58 -3.07 0.59
#